data_AF-A0A099Z6V2-F1
#
_entry.id   AF-A0A099Z6V2-F1
#
_cell.length_a   1.000
_cell.length_b   1.000
_cell.length_c   1.000
_cell.angle_alpha   90.00
_cell.angle_beta   90.00
_cell.angle_gamma   90.00
#
_symmetry.space_group_name_H-M   'P 1'
#
loop_
_entity.id
_entity.type
_entity.pdbx_description
1 polymer ?
#
loop_
_entity_poly.entity_id
_entity_poly.type
_entity_poly.pdbx_seq_one_letter_code
_entity_poly.pdbx_strand_id
1 'polypeptide(L)'
;QGQEKLSCNPRKENRSHVVLCELGNPMKAGARIAVDMELSVSGLEDAGDAVAFQLQLRSKNSHSPNSPVRVVKVPVEAQAAMELRGMSLPATAVLPAAW
;
A
#
# COMPACT_ATOMS: atom_id res chain seq x y z
N GLN A 1 11.48 4.87 23.07
CA GLN A 1 11.71 6.07 22.24
C GLN A 1 10.42 6.26 21.46
N GLY A 2 9.67 7.34 21.73
CA GLY A 2 8.34 7.54 21.14
C GLY A 2 8.48 7.88 19.66
N GLN A 3 7.90 7.06 18.79
CA GLN A 3 7.77 7.41 17.38
C GLN A 3 6.75 8.53 17.29
N GLU A 4 7.22 9.75 17.05
CA GLU A 4 6.35 10.92 16.94
C GLU A 4 5.47 10.77 15.70
N LYS A 5 4.16 10.70 15.88
CA LYS A 5 3.20 10.54 14.78
C LYS A 5 3.22 11.81 13.93
N LEU A 6 3.65 11.69 12.68
CA LEU A 6 3.62 12.81 11.75
C LEU A 6 2.19 13.19 11.36
N SER A 7 1.97 14.50 11.20
CA SER A 7 0.75 15.05 10.64
C SER A 7 0.75 14.84 9.13
N CYS A 8 0.00 13.85 8.67
CA CYS A 8 -0.10 13.49 7.25
C CYS A 8 -1.53 13.67 6.74
N ASN A 9 -1.69 14.34 5.60
CA ASN A 9 -2.98 14.64 5.01
C ASN A 9 -3.03 14.15 3.56
N PRO A 10 -3.96 13.23 3.21
CA PRO A 10 -4.18 12.85 1.83
C PRO A 10 -4.80 14.02 1.04
N ARG A 11 -4.32 14.24 -0.18
CA ARG A 11 -4.82 15.22 -1.13
C ARG A 11 -4.92 14.60 -2.52
N LYS A 12 -5.89 15.06 -3.29
CA LYS A 12 -5.99 14.74 -4.72
C LYS A 12 -5.42 15.90 -5.51
N GLU A 13 -4.33 15.68 -6.24
CA GLU A 13 -3.66 16.71 -7.05
C GLU A 13 -3.48 16.18 -8.47
N ASN A 14 -3.98 16.93 -9.46
CA ASN A 14 -3.82 16.63 -10.88
C ASN A 14 -4.13 15.17 -11.26
N ARG A 15 -5.26 14.65 -10.73
CA ARG A 15 -5.74 13.27 -10.93
C ARG A 15 -4.91 12.18 -10.22
N SER A 16 -3.85 12.54 -9.49
CA SER A 16 -3.08 11.64 -8.63
C SER A 16 -3.47 11.79 -7.16
N HIS A 17 -3.34 10.71 -6.39
CA HIS A 17 -3.48 10.72 -4.94
C HIS A 17 -2.10 10.96 -4.31
N VAL A 18 -1.98 12.01 -3.52
CA VAL A 18 -0.73 12.39 -2.85
C VAL A 18 -0.98 12.43 -1.35
N VAL A 19 -0.03 11.98 -0.54
CA VAL A 19 -0.07 12.20 0.90
C VAL A 19 1.03 13.19 1.27
N LEU A 20 0.64 14.27 1.95
CA LEU A 20 1.56 15.29 2.41
C LEU A 20 1.75 15.16 3.92
N CYS A 21 2.98 14.88 4.33
CA CYS A 21 3.37 14.83 5.73
C CYS A 21 4.17 16.08 6.10
N GLU A 22 3.81 16.69 7.23
CA GLU A 22 4.52 17.84 7.78
C GLU A 22 5.75 17.37 8.56
N LEU A 23 6.93 17.81 8.14
CA LEU A 23 8.20 17.38 8.73
C LEU A 23 8.84 18.46 9.63
N GLY A 24 8.12 19.55 9.88
CA GLY A 24 8.55 20.68 10.70
C GLY A 24 8.47 22.03 9.99
N ASN A 25 8.17 23.08 10.75
CA ASN A 25 8.14 24.47 10.27
C ASN A 25 8.95 25.38 11.23
N PRO A 26 10.27 25.52 11.03
CA PRO A 26 11.10 24.88 10.00
C PRO A 26 11.61 23.49 10.40
N MET A 27 11.95 22.65 9.42
CA MET A 27 12.85 21.52 9.64
C MET A 27 14.27 22.05 9.92
N LYS A 28 14.82 21.76 11.10
CA LYS A 28 16.14 22.27 11.52
C LYS A 28 17.27 21.65 10.70
N ALA A 29 18.37 22.40 10.53
CA ALA A 29 19.58 21.91 9.87
C ALA A 29 20.12 20.65 10.57
N GLY A 30 20.49 19.64 9.78
CA GLY A 30 21.00 18.36 10.28
C GLY A 30 19.95 17.42 10.87
N ALA A 31 18.66 17.78 10.88
CA ALA A 31 17.60 16.90 11.33
C ALA A 31 17.50 15.64 10.44
N ARG A 32 17.36 14.48 11.09
CA ARG A 32 17.11 13.18 10.45
C ARG A 32 15.81 12.62 11.01
N ILE A 33 14.85 12.38 10.14
CA ILE A 33 13.53 11.88 10.51
C ILE A 33 13.33 10.56 9.77
N ALA A 34 13.05 9.50 10.52
CA ALA A 34 12.59 8.23 9.96
C ALA A 34 11.06 8.23 9.95
N VAL A 35 10.47 7.83 8.83
CA VAL A 35 9.02 7.83 8.64
C VAL A 35 8.60 6.47 8.14
N ASP A 36 7.72 5.83 8.90
CA ASP A 36 7.03 4.62 8.48
C ASP A 36 5.63 5.00 8.02
N MET A 37 5.25 4.53 6.84
CA MET A 37 3.99 4.86 6.21
C MET A 37 3.26 3.59 5.79
N GLU A 38 2.08 3.38 6.37
CA GLU A 38 1.17 2.31 5.97
C GLU A 38 0.21 2.81 4.89
N LEU A 39 0.08 2.03 3.82
CA LEU A 39 -0.73 2.34 2.66
C LEU A 39 -1.52 1.11 2.23
N SER A 40 -2.82 1.28 2.02
CA SER A 40 -3.67 0.28 1.38
C SER A 40 -3.88 0.65 -0.09
N VAL A 41 -3.48 -0.23 -1.00
CA VAL A 41 -3.65 -0.06 -2.44
C VAL A 41 -4.67 -1.07 -2.94
N SER A 42 -5.64 -0.60 -3.72
CA SER A 42 -6.69 -1.41 -4.32
C SER A 42 -6.88 -1.06 -5.80
N GLY A 43 -7.64 -1.86 -6.54
CA GLY A 43 -7.90 -1.62 -7.96
C GLY A 43 -6.68 -1.82 -8.85
N LEU A 44 -5.95 -2.92 -8.64
CA LEU A 44 -4.70 -3.23 -9.35
C LEU A 44 -4.91 -3.89 -10.73
N GLU A 45 -6.15 -4.00 -11.21
CA GLU A 45 -6.50 -4.68 -12.47
C GLU A 45 -5.75 -4.12 -13.68
N ASP A 46 -5.55 -2.78 -13.71
CA ASP A 46 -4.84 -2.06 -14.77
C ASP A 46 -3.43 -1.59 -14.36
N ALA A 47 -2.89 -2.06 -13.23
CA ALA A 47 -1.61 -1.58 -12.69
C ALA A 47 -0.38 -2.09 -13.46
N GLY A 48 -0.55 -3.15 -14.27
CA GLY A 48 0.57 -3.87 -14.89
C GLY A 48 1.45 -4.57 -13.83
N ASP A 49 2.75 -4.69 -14.11
CA ASP A 49 3.67 -5.51 -13.31
C ASP A 49 4.12 -4.85 -11.99
N ALA A 50 3.91 -3.54 -11.81
CA ALA A 50 4.37 -2.83 -10.62
C ALA A 50 3.63 -1.49 -10.38
N VAL A 51 3.43 -1.15 -9.12
CA VAL A 51 3.02 0.19 -8.68
C VAL A 51 4.26 1.03 -8.35
N ALA A 52 4.28 2.29 -8.77
CA ALA A 52 5.37 3.22 -8.48
C ALA A 52 4.94 4.31 -7.51
N PHE A 53 5.63 4.40 -6.36
CA PHE A 53 5.48 5.46 -5.39
C PHE A 53 6.57 6.51 -5.59
N GLN A 54 6.18 7.77 -5.75
CA GLN A 54 7.10 8.90 -5.86
C GLN A 54 7.18 9.63 -4.52
N LEU A 55 8.40 9.83 -4.03
CA LEU A 55 8.67 10.53 -2.77
C LEU A 55 9.55 11.75 -3.04
N GLN A 56 9.21 12.87 -2.40
CA GLN A 56 9.96 14.12 -2.51
C GLN A 56 9.77 14.97 -1.25
N LEU A 57 10.87 15.44 -0.65
CA LEU A 57 10.83 16.54 0.31
C LEU A 57 10.69 17.87 -0.40
N ARG A 58 9.79 18.72 0.11
CA ARG A 58 9.50 20.07 -0.40
C ARG A 58 9.50 21.05 0.76
N SER A 59 9.97 22.27 0.51
CA SER A 59 9.98 23.39 1.45
C SER A 59 9.56 24.69 0.76
N LYS A 60 9.29 25.73 1.54
CA LYS A 60 8.96 27.08 1.05
C LYS A 60 10.20 27.99 0.92
N ASN A 61 11.41 27.44 1.03
CA ASN A 61 12.64 28.21 0.90
C ASN A 61 12.80 28.75 -0.53
N SER A 62 13.37 29.94 -0.68
CA SER A 62 13.63 30.53 -2.00
C SER A 62 14.74 29.79 -2.76
N HIS A 63 15.73 29.25 -2.04
CA HIS A 63 16.85 28.51 -2.60
C HIS A 63 16.73 27.01 -2.31
N SER A 64 16.89 26.18 -3.34
CA SER A 64 16.81 24.70 -3.27
C SER A 64 15.59 24.17 -2.50
N PRO A 65 14.35 24.57 -2.84
CA PRO A 65 13.16 24.20 -2.07
C PRO A 65 12.86 22.70 -2.06
N ASN A 66 13.28 21.97 -3.09
CA ASN A 66 12.88 20.58 -3.32
C ASN A 66 14.10 19.66 -3.37
N SER A 67 13.94 18.50 -2.76
CA SER A 67 14.87 17.38 -2.94
C SER A 67 14.66 16.69 -4.30
N PRO A 68 15.63 15.89 -4.77
CA PRO A 68 15.42 14.99 -5.90
C PRO A 68 14.25 14.02 -5.64
N VAL A 69 13.50 13.70 -6.68
CA VAL A 69 12.45 12.66 -6.58
C VAL A 69 13.10 11.29 -6.39
N ARG A 70 12.49 10.48 -5.53
CA ARG A 70 12.81 9.06 -5.36
C ARG A 70 11.61 8.24 -5.77
N VAL A 71 11.85 7.14 -6.49
CA VAL A 71 10.80 6.24 -6.96
C VAL A 71 11.01 4.88 -6.33
N VAL A 72 9.98 4.36 -5.67
CA VAL A 72 9.94 3.00 -5.14
C VAL A 72 8.96 2.22 -6.01
N LYS A 73 9.44 1.15 -6.64
CA LYS A 73 8.60 0.24 -7.43
C LYS A 73 8.28 -0.99 -6.60
N VAL A 74 6.99 -1.29 -6.46
CA VAL A 74 6.50 -2.48 -5.76
C VAL A 74 5.88 -3.40 -6.81
N PRO A 75 6.41 -4.62 -7.00
CA PRO A 75 5.87 -5.55 -7.97
C PRO A 75 4.44 -5.97 -7.60
N VAL A 76 3.62 -6.22 -8.62
CA VAL A 76 2.25 -6.69 -8.49
C VAL A 76 2.17 -8.08 -9.13
N GLU A 77 1.64 -9.03 -8.39
CA GLU A 77 1.43 -10.40 -8.86
C GLU A 77 -0.02 -10.82 -8.63
N ALA A 78 -0.60 -11.52 -9.60
CA ALA A 78 -1.92 -12.09 -9.48
C ALA A 78 -1.86 -13.39 -8.69
N GLN A 79 -2.69 -13.52 -7.65
CA GLN A 79 -2.84 -14.73 -6.87
C GLN A 79 -4.25 -15.27 -6.99
N ALA A 80 -4.37 -16.58 -7.24
CA ALA A 80 -5.63 -17.30 -7.25
C ALA A 80 -5.55 -18.50 -6.31
N ALA A 81 -6.59 -18.70 -5.51
CA ALA A 81 -6.75 -19.88 -4.67
C ALA A 81 -8.00 -20.64 -5.15
N MET A 82 -7.84 -21.94 -5.43
CA MET A 82 -8.93 -22.80 -5.88
C MET A 82 -9.22 -23.85 -4.81
N GLU A 83 -10.50 -24.03 -4.49
CA GLU A 83 -10.97 -25.09 -3.61
C GLU A 83 -12.11 -25.85 -4.30
N LEU A 84 -11.97 -27.17 -4.39
CA LEU A 84 -13.02 -28.06 -4.92
C LEU A 84 -13.61 -28.86 -3.76
N ARG A 85 -14.92 -28.71 -3.53
CA ARG A 85 -15.66 -29.41 -2.48
C ARG A 85 -16.70 -30.33 -3.10
N GLY A 86 -16.84 -31.54 -2.56
CA GLY A 86 -17.85 -32.52 -3.00
C GLY A 86 -18.48 -33.22 -1.80
N MET A 87 -19.74 -33.62 -1.95
CA MET A 87 -20.44 -34.45 -0.97
C MET A 87 -21.26 -35.54 -1.67
N SER A 88 -21.40 -36.69 -1.03
CA SER A 88 -22.26 -37.79 -1.45
C SER A 88 -23.64 -37.69 -0.78
N LEU A 89 -24.72 -37.91 -1.54
CA LEU A 89 -26.10 -38.00 -1.03
C LEU A 89 -26.81 -39.24 -1.60
N PRO A 90 -27.10 -40.28 -0.77
CA PRO A 90 -26.80 -40.38 0.67
C PRO A 90 -25.30 -40.67 0.93
N ALA A 91 -24.83 -40.32 2.13
CA ALA A 91 -23.46 -40.65 2.55
C ALA A 91 -23.23 -42.16 2.73
N THR A 92 -24.29 -42.90 3.01
CA THR A 92 -24.30 -44.36 3.17
C THR A 92 -25.61 -44.91 2.64
N ALA A 93 -25.56 -46.07 1.98
CA ALA A 93 -26.74 -46.82 1.56
C ALA A 93 -26.80 -48.14 2.36
N VAL A 94 -27.99 -48.50 2.85
CA VAL A 94 -28.23 -49.77 3.53
C VAL A 94 -28.69 -50.80 2.49
N LEU A 95 -28.05 -51.97 2.46
CA LEU A 95 -28.41 -53.07 1.56
C LEU A 95 -29.28 -54.11 2.29
N PRO A 96 -30.21 -54.80 1.59
CA PRO A 96 -30.98 -55.89 2.18
C PRO A 96 -30.11 -57.12 2.49
N ALA A 97 -30.47 -57.86 3.54
CA ALA A 97 -29.71 -59.02 4.04
C ALA A 97 -29.86 -60.30 3.17
N ALA A 98 -30.85 -60.33 2.28
CA ALA A 98 -31.07 -61.38 1.30
C ALA A 98 -31.74 -60.78 0.06
N TRP A 99 -31.50 -61.41 -1.10
CA TRP A 99 -32.15 -61.10 -2.38
C TRP A 99 -33.48 -61.84 -2.51
#